data_AF-G2PYQ7-F1
#
_entry.id   AF-G2PYQ7-F1
#
_cell.length_a   1.000
_cell.length_b   1.000
_cell.length_c   1.000
_cell.angle_alpha   90.00
_cell.angle_beta   90.00
_cell.angle_gamma   90.00
#
_symmetry.space_group_name_H-M   'P 1'
#
loop_
_entity.id
_entity.type
_entity.pdbx_description
1 polymer ?
#
loop_
_entity_poly.entity_id
_entity_poly.type
_entity_poly.pdbx_seq_one_letter_code
_entity_poly.pdbx_strand_id
1 'polypeptide(L)'
;MKDKKELLEIAKKIESELSSSNSSFISDIVSFIIASKIEKNSKEEQLKRFLEFLWFCTKNPNVLGGGNTKKNGFKKFIEDYLKLKKENGNFILGNGDFSCLDIDDLFFVFAWAKRIVKSSR
;
A
#
# COMPACT_ATOMS: atom_id res chain seq x y z
N MET A 1 7.57 7.42 -15.31
CA MET A 1 7.25 6.00 -15.03
C MET A 1 8.55 5.33 -14.64
N LYS A 2 8.62 4.69 -13.48
CA LYS A 2 9.85 4.03 -13.01
C LYS A 2 10.13 2.76 -13.81
N ASP A 3 11.39 2.38 -13.94
CA ASP A 3 11.72 1.09 -14.57
C ASP A 3 11.34 -0.08 -13.66
N LYS A 4 11.06 -1.25 -14.24
CA LYS A 4 10.72 -2.48 -13.49
C LYS A 4 11.76 -2.85 -12.43
N LYS A 5 13.05 -2.60 -12.69
CA LYS A 5 14.11 -2.84 -11.70
C LYS A 5 13.94 -1.93 -10.49
N GLU A 6 13.65 -0.65 -10.69
CA GLU A 6 13.43 0.29 -9.59
C GLU A 6 12.19 -0.09 -8.77
N LEU A 7 11.10 -0.47 -9.43
CA LEU A 7 9.89 -0.96 -8.75
C LEU A 7 10.16 -2.22 -7.93
N LEU A 8 11.00 -3.14 -8.42
CA LEU A 8 11.37 -4.34 -7.69
C LEU A 8 12.23 -4.02 -6.46
N GLU A 9 13.16 -3.06 -6.56
CA GLU A 9 13.93 -2.61 -5.40
C GLU A 9 13.03 -1.97 -4.34
N ILE A 10 12.01 -1.19 -4.73
CA ILE A 10 11.02 -0.67 -3.78
C ILE A 10 10.26 -1.83 -3.10
N ALA A 11 9.88 -2.86 -3.85
CA ALA A 11 9.21 -4.03 -3.30
C ALA A 11 10.08 -4.79 -2.28
N LYS A 12 11.40 -4.88 -2.50
CA LYS A 12 12.36 -5.45 -1.53
C LYS A 12 12.51 -4.59 -0.28
N LYS A 13 12.53 -3.26 -0.42
CA LYS A 13 12.55 -2.36 0.75
C LYS A 13 11.33 -2.56 1.64
N ILE A 14 10.15 -2.80 1.05
CA ILE A 14 8.93 -3.12 1.83
C ILE A 14 9.15 -4.36 2.70
N GLU A 15 9.81 -5.41 2.22
CA GLU A 15 10.11 -6.59 3.04
C GLU A 15 10.94 -6.22 4.28
N SER A 16 11.96 -5.39 4.12
CA SER A 16 12.84 -4.97 5.23
C SER A 16 12.08 -4.17 6.30
N GLU A 17 11.04 -3.45 5.91
CA GLU A 17 10.17 -2.68 6.82
C GLU A 17 9.09 -3.52 7.49
N LEU A 18 8.80 -4.70 6.94
CA LEU A 18 7.80 -5.61 7.48
C LEU A 18 8.48 -6.63 8.40
N SER A 19 8.28 -6.48 9.71
CA SER A 19 8.58 -7.58 10.62
C SER A 19 7.76 -8.82 10.26
N SER A 20 8.36 -10.01 10.28
CA SER A 20 7.75 -11.28 9.86
C SER A 20 6.36 -11.59 10.48
N SER A 21 6.07 -11.07 11.68
CA SER A 21 4.79 -11.21 12.38
C SER A 21 3.68 -10.23 11.96
N ASN A 22 4.02 -9.15 11.23
CA ASN A 22 3.08 -8.06 10.89
C ASN A 22 2.66 -8.02 9.42
N SER A 23 3.25 -8.81 8.54
CA SER A 23 3.11 -8.61 7.09
C SER A 23 1.80 -9.09 6.44
N SER A 24 0.84 -9.64 7.20
CA SER A 24 -0.40 -10.17 6.64
C SER A 24 -1.29 -9.09 6.00
N PHE A 25 -1.20 -7.84 6.44
CA PHE A 25 -1.96 -6.72 5.89
C PHE A 25 -1.56 -6.33 4.46
N ILE A 26 -0.38 -6.75 3.97
CA ILE A 26 0.03 -6.49 2.57
C ILE A 26 -0.96 -7.11 1.59
N SER A 27 -1.57 -8.25 1.95
CA SER A 27 -2.63 -8.84 1.14
C SER A 27 -3.86 -7.95 1.05
N ASP A 28 -4.20 -7.23 2.11
CA ASP A 28 -5.33 -6.29 2.11
C ASP A 28 -5.02 -5.09 1.19
N ILE A 29 -3.79 -4.55 1.25
CA ILE A 29 -3.35 -3.46 0.37
C ILE A 29 -3.49 -3.86 -1.10
N VAL A 30 -3.04 -5.07 -1.47
CA VAL A 30 -3.19 -5.57 -2.85
C VAL A 30 -4.67 -5.68 -3.24
N SER A 31 -5.53 -6.18 -2.33
CA SER A 31 -6.97 -6.26 -2.57
C SER A 31 -7.61 -4.88 -2.76
N PHE A 32 -7.18 -3.86 -2.01
CA PHE A 32 -7.67 -2.49 -2.17
C PHE A 32 -7.27 -1.88 -3.52
N ILE A 33 -6.06 -2.17 -4.00
CA ILE A 33 -5.63 -1.75 -5.34
C ILE A 33 -6.51 -2.43 -6.40
N ILE A 34 -6.71 -3.74 -6.30
CA ILE A 34 -7.57 -4.49 -7.24
C ILE A 34 -8.97 -3.90 -7.24
N ALA A 35 -9.58 -3.69 -6.07
CA ALA A 35 -10.92 -3.10 -5.95
C ALA A 35 -11.01 -1.72 -6.59
N SER A 36 -9.97 -0.89 -6.42
CA SER A 36 -9.91 0.46 -7.00
C SER A 36 -9.80 0.43 -8.53
N LYS A 37 -9.31 -0.66 -9.12
CA LYS A 37 -9.15 -0.86 -10.57
C LYS A 37 -10.35 -1.51 -11.27
N ILE A 38 -11.35 -2.02 -10.53
CA ILE A 38 -12.50 -2.73 -11.12
C ILE A 38 -13.35 -1.82 -12.01
N GLU A 39 -13.44 -0.53 -11.66
CA GLU A 39 -14.20 0.43 -12.46
C GLU A 39 -13.39 0.95 -13.65
N LYS A 40 -14.08 1.21 -14.78
CA LYS A 40 -13.52 1.77 -16.03
C LYS A 40 -13.20 3.27 -15.91
N ASN A 41 -12.58 3.66 -14.81
CA ASN A 41 -12.19 5.03 -14.48
C ASN A 41 -10.76 5.31 -14.93
N SER A 42 -10.36 6.58 -14.92
CA SER A 42 -8.97 6.95 -15.24
C SER A 42 -7.99 6.41 -14.18
N LYS A 43 -6.71 6.23 -14.52
CA LYS A 43 -5.69 5.80 -13.53
C LYS A 43 -5.60 6.73 -12.32
N GLU A 44 -5.82 8.03 -12.53
CA GLU A 44 -5.80 9.05 -11.48
C GLU A 44 -6.97 8.87 -10.50
N GLU A 45 -8.16 8.57 -11.01
CA GLU A 45 -9.34 8.28 -10.19
C GLU A 45 -9.18 6.96 -9.42
N GLN A 46 -8.62 5.93 -10.08
CA GLN A 46 -8.29 4.66 -9.43
C GLN A 46 -7.26 4.86 -8.30
N LEU A 47 -6.22 5.66 -8.55
CA LEU A 47 -5.21 6.01 -7.54
C LEU A 47 -5.86 6.76 -6.36
N LYS A 48 -6.66 7.79 -6.64
CA LYS A 48 -7.35 8.56 -5.61
C LYS A 48 -8.21 7.67 -4.71
N ARG A 49 -9.01 6.79 -5.29
CA ARG A 49 -9.85 5.83 -4.55
C ARG A 49 -9.03 4.86 -3.71
N PHE A 50 -7.92 4.35 -4.26
CA PHE A 50 -7.01 3.50 -3.50
C PHE A 50 -6.49 4.23 -2.26
N LEU A 51 -6.04 5.48 -2.41
CA LEU A 51 -5.54 6.27 -1.29
C LEU A 51 -6.64 6.61 -0.28
N GLU A 52 -7.88 6.85 -0.74
CA GLU A 52 -9.06 7.00 0.11
C GLU A 52 -9.33 5.74 0.95
N PHE A 53 -9.27 4.55 0.34
CA PHE A 53 -9.42 3.29 1.07
C PHE A 53 -8.34 3.09 2.12
N LEU A 54 -7.07 3.36 1.76
CA LEU A 54 -5.97 3.28 2.71
C LEU A 54 -6.19 4.22 3.89
N TRP A 55 -6.56 5.47 3.62
CA TRP A 55 -6.82 6.45 4.66
C TRP A 55 -7.97 6.03 5.56
N PHE A 56 -9.09 5.62 4.98
CA PHE A 56 -10.27 5.18 5.72
C PHE A 56 -9.96 4.00 6.63
N CYS A 57 -9.25 2.98 6.13
CA CYS A 57 -8.84 1.82 6.93
C CYS A 57 -7.82 2.19 8.02
N THR A 58 -6.96 3.17 7.77
CA THR A 58 -5.97 3.66 8.74
C THR A 58 -6.66 4.37 9.91
N LYS A 59 -7.70 5.17 9.63
CA LYS A 59 -8.49 5.85 10.67
C LYS A 59 -9.51 4.96 11.35
N ASN A 60 -9.96 3.91 10.68
CA ASN A 60 -10.93 2.95 11.20
C ASN A 60 -10.36 1.51 11.17
N PRO A 61 -9.28 1.20 11.92
CA PRO A 61 -8.61 -0.09 11.82
C PRO A 61 -9.49 -1.30 12.17
N ASN A 62 -10.67 -1.08 12.76
CA ASN A 62 -11.66 -2.14 12.99
C ASN A 62 -12.31 -2.68 11.72
N VAL A 63 -12.28 -1.94 10.61
CA VAL A 63 -12.73 -2.46 9.31
C VAL A 63 -11.76 -3.49 8.72
N LEU A 64 -10.50 -3.46 9.18
CA LEU A 64 -9.53 -4.50 8.88
C LEU A 64 -9.81 -5.68 9.82
N GLY A 65 -10.23 -6.81 9.23
CA GLY A 65 -10.29 -8.07 9.97
C GLY A 65 -8.91 -8.47 10.51
N GLY A 66 -8.88 -9.30 11.55
CA GLY A 66 -7.66 -9.77 12.21
C GLY A 66 -7.40 -9.12 13.56
N GLY A 67 -6.33 -9.56 14.23
CA GLY A 67 -5.96 -9.11 15.58
C GLY A 67 -5.27 -7.74 15.62
N ASN A 68 -5.11 -7.21 16.84
CA ASN A 68 -4.52 -5.89 17.09
C ASN A 68 -3.11 -5.74 16.50
N THR A 69 -2.32 -6.80 16.49
CA THR A 69 -0.98 -6.84 15.88
C THR A 69 -1.01 -6.45 14.41
N LYS A 70 -1.91 -7.06 13.61
CA LYS A 70 -2.10 -6.74 12.19
C LYS A 70 -2.57 -5.31 11.99
N LYS A 71 -3.56 -4.88 12.78
CA LYS A 71 -4.15 -3.52 12.71
C LYS A 71 -3.11 -2.44 12.99
N ASN A 72 -2.31 -2.63 14.04
CA ASN A 72 -1.23 -1.72 14.42
C ASN A 72 -0.11 -1.73 13.37
N GLY A 73 0.26 -2.89 12.85
CA GLY A 73 1.23 -3.02 11.76
C GLY A 73 0.79 -2.27 10.50
N PHE A 74 -0.48 -2.43 10.09
CA PHE A 74 -1.04 -1.71 8.96
C PHE A 74 -0.99 -0.20 9.19
N LYS A 75 -1.52 0.27 10.33
CA LYS A 75 -1.53 1.71 10.65
C LYS A 75 -0.12 2.30 10.62
N LYS A 76 0.84 1.64 11.28
CA LYS A 76 2.24 2.07 11.31
C LYS A 76 2.85 2.11 9.91
N PHE A 77 2.58 1.10 9.08
CA PHE A 77 3.06 1.07 7.70
C PHE A 77 2.50 2.22 6.85
N ILE A 78 1.22 2.55 6.99
CA ILE A 78 0.60 3.64 6.23
C ILE A 78 1.08 5.02 6.73
N GLU A 79 1.11 5.24 8.05
CA GLU A 79 1.44 6.54 8.64
C GLU A 79 2.96 6.82 8.65
N ASP A 80 3.79 5.85 9.02
CA ASP A 80 5.23 6.06 9.21
C ASP A 80 6.03 5.78 7.93
N TYR A 81 5.73 4.68 7.23
CA TYR A 81 6.50 4.26 6.07
C TYR A 81 6.00 4.87 4.76
N LEU A 82 4.72 4.69 4.41
CA LEU A 82 4.15 5.33 3.21
C LEU A 82 3.96 6.84 3.38
N LYS A 83 3.83 7.30 4.63
CA LYS A 83 3.58 8.70 4.98
C LYS A 83 2.35 9.26 4.25
N LEU A 84 1.25 8.49 4.26
CA LEU A 84 0.00 8.93 3.65
C LEU A 84 -0.57 10.13 4.42
N LYS A 85 -0.81 11.23 3.71
CA LYS A 85 -1.38 12.46 4.26
C LYS A 85 -2.57 12.91 3.43
N LYS A 86 -3.48 13.63 4.09
CA LYS A 86 -4.55 14.39 3.44
C LYS A 86 -4.18 15.86 3.42
N GLU A 87 -3.98 16.43 2.23
CA GLU A 87 -3.63 17.83 2.02
C GLU A 87 -4.60 18.45 1.00
N ASN A 88 -5.23 19.57 1.35
CA ASN A 88 -6.17 20.31 0.48
C ASN A 88 -7.28 19.45 -0.16
N GLY A 89 -7.79 18.46 0.58
CA GLY A 89 -8.83 17.56 0.09
C GLY A 89 -8.33 16.39 -0.77
N ASN A 90 -7.04 16.33 -1.07
CA ASN A 90 -6.39 15.24 -1.79
C ASN A 90 -5.56 14.35 -0.85
N PHE A 91 -5.28 13.13 -1.30
CA PHE A 91 -4.42 12.19 -0.58
C PHE A 91 -3.09 12.07 -1.31
N ILE A 92 -1.99 12.16 -0.56
CA ILE A 92 -0.64 12.08 -1.10
C ILE A 92 0.24 11.11 -0.29
N LEU A 93 1.17 10.45 -0.98
CA LEU A 93 2.19 9.60 -0.36
C LEU A 93 3.47 10.43 -0.15
N GLY A 94 3.86 10.62 1.11
CA GLY A 94 5.04 11.41 1.46
C GLY A 94 6.37 10.65 1.35
N ASN A 95 6.35 9.35 1.07
CA ASN A 95 7.56 8.57 0.82
C ASN A 95 7.99 8.74 -0.65
N GLY A 96 9.22 9.21 -0.88
CA GLY A 96 9.76 9.48 -2.23
C GLY A 96 9.87 8.25 -3.13
N ASP A 97 9.91 7.04 -2.55
CA ASP A 97 9.83 5.82 -3.35
C ASP A 97 8.45 5.66 -4.01
N PHE A 98 7.39 6.18 -3.38
CA PHE A 98 5.98 6.00 -3.75
C PHE A 98 5.30 7.25 -4.31
N SER A 99 5.81 8.45 -4.03
CA SER A 99 5.16 9.73 -4.33
C SER A 99 4.85 9.98 -5.80
N CYS A 100 5.57 9.31 -6.71
CA CYS A 100 5.42 9.45 -8.15
C CYS A 100 4.90 8.18 -8.84
N LEU A 101 4.39 7.21 -8.09
CA LEU A 101 3.88 5.96 -8.64
C LEU A 101 2.41 6.10 -9.01
N ASP A 102 2.06 5.59 -10.19
CA ASP A 102 0.66 5.42 -10.59
C ASP A 102 0.06 4.14 -9.96
N ILE A 103 -1.22 3.89 -10.21
CA ILE A 103 -1.92 2.73 -9.65
C ILE A 103 -1.36 1.38 -10.15
N ASP A 104 -0.79 1.32 -11.37
CA ASP A 104 -0.21 0.10 -11.92
C ASP A 104 1.17 -0.18 -11.30
N ASP A 105 1.97 0.87 -11.14
CA ASP A 105 3.26 0.81 -10.45
C ASP A 105 3.07 0.36 -8.99
N LEU A 106 2.10 0.94 -8.28
CA LEU A 106 1.75 0.52 -6.92
C LEU A 106 1.26 -0.93 -6.88
N PHE A 107 0.43 -1.34 -7.84
CA PHE A 107 0.00 -2.74 -7.93
C PHE A 107 1.20 -3.68 -8.08
N PHE A 108 2.13 -3.34 -8.97
CA PHE A 108 3.34 -4.13 -9.19
C PHE A 108 4.17 -4.24 -7.91
N VAL A 109 4.46 -3.11 -7.25
CA VAL A 109 5.27 -3.05 -6.03
C VAL A 109 4.65 -3.89 -4.91
N PHE A 110 3.36 -3.71 -4.62
CA PHE A 110 2.70 -4.43 -3.53
C PHE A 110 2.45 -5.91 -3.84
N ALA A 111 2.18 -6.26 -5.10
CA ALA A 111 2.06 -7.67 -5.51
C ALA A 111 3.40 -8.41 -5.38
N TRP A 112 4.51 -7.76 -5.74
CA TRP A 112 5.85 -8.34 -5.54
C TRP A 112 6.24 -8.40 -4.07
N ALA A 113 5.98 -7.35 -3.29
CA ALA A 113 6.22 -7.37 -1.85
C ALA A 113 5.44 -8.52 -1.17
N LYS A 114 4.17 -8.73 -1.55
CA LYS A 114 3.37 -9.87 -1.10
C LYS A 114 4.04 -11.20 -1.42
N ARG A 115 4.59 -11.35 -2.63
CA ARG A 115 5.26 -12.58 -3.08
C ARG A 115 6.55 -12.83 -2.30
N ILE A 116 7.38 -11.80 -2.15
CA ILE A 116 8.67 -11.87 -1.46
C ILE A 116 8.44 -12.29 0.00
N VAL A 117 7.56 -11.58 0.70
CA VAL A 117 7.19 -11.88 2.10
C VAL A 117 6.66 -13.31 2.27
N LYS A 118 5.90 -13.83 1.30
CA LYS A 118 5.40 -15.21 1.34
C LYS A 118 6.53 -16.23 1.15
N SER A 119 7.55 -15.92 0.37
CA SER A 119 8.71 -16.79 0.14
C SER A 119 9.72 -16.79 1.29
N SER A 120 9.74 -15.74 2.13
CA SER A 120 10.63 -15.64 3.29
C SER A 120 10.08 -16.33 4.57
N ARG A 121 8.85 -16.88 4.53
CA ARG A 121 8.23 -17.63 5.63
C ARG A 121 8.28 -19.12 5.37
#